data_AF-N9FU75-F1
#
_entry.id   AF-N9FU75-F1
#
_cell.length_a   1.000
_cell.length_b   1.000
_cell.length_c   1.000
_cell.angle_alpha   90.00
_cell.angle_beta   90.00
_cell.angle_gamma   90.00
#
_symmetry.space_group_name_H-M   'P 1'
#
loop_
_entity.id
_entity.type
_entity.pdbx_description
1 polymer ?
#
loop_
_entity_poly.entity_id
_entity_poly.type
_entity_poly.pdbx_seq_one_letter_code
_entity_poly.pdbx_strand_id
1 'polypeptide(L)'
;MAYQYHDETIVTELPEDTIFVFGSNLAGIHDSGAARVAALHFAAVKGVGRGWAGQSFAIPTLNEHIQQMPLSQIEHYVDDFKIYAKNHPKMKYFLTALGCGIAGYKVSEIAPLFKGIHSNVIFPESFRPYIEEDAVSQFPDLTAKTVHAFISDDVIFYFDHGYESFEEALDKTDLSAPEKAIALIVLNEELYPRDRYGRGREHEINDILGKLNGKIFNFEKNSEGAMIFVSVIIALMELYDIDEYDFIKLWRGELTIHHPLNRKI
;
A
#
# COMPACT_ATOMS: atom_id res chain seq x y z
N MET A 1 -3.63 17.95 -14.57
CA MET A 1 -2.20 17.65 -14.83
C MET A 1 -2.03 16.17 -14.58
N ALA A 2 -1.38 15.41 -15.46
CA ALA A 2 -1.19 13.98 -15.24
C ALA A 2 0.03 13.77 -14.34
N TYR A 3 -0.11 12.96 -13.29
CA TYR A 3 1.02 12.53 -12.46
C TYR A 3 1.75 11.35 -13.10
N GLN A 4 2.98 11.12 -12.65
CA GLN A 4 3.75 9.91 -12.97
C GLN A 4 3.67 8.96 -11.79
N TYR A 5 3.71 7.66 -12.06
CA TYR A 5 3.66 6.61 -11.06
C TYR A 5 4.79 5.60 -11.24
N HIS A 6 5.21 4.97 -10.15
CA HIS A 6 6.17 3.86 -10.16
C HIS A 6 5.59 2.63 -9.45
N ASP A 7 6.08 1.45 -9.81
CA ASP A 7 5.63 0.12 -9.35
C ASP A 7 6.08 -0.25 -7.91
N GLU A 8 6.55 0.73 -7.14
CA GLU A 8 7.03 0.55 -5.76
C GLU A 8 8.21 -0.42 -5.58
N THR A 9 8.90 -0.78 -6.67
CA THR A 9 10.15 -1.54 -6.58
C THR A 9 11.25 -0.77 -5.85
N ILE A 10 12.17 -1.50 -5.21
CA ILE A 10 13.30 -0.89 -4.51
C ILE A 10 14.28 -0.34 -5.55
N VAL A 11 14.41 0.98 -5.60
CA VAL A 11 15.38 1.69 -6.44
C VAL A 11 16.66 2.01 -5.67
N THR A 12 17.80 1.86 -6.32
CA THR A 12 19.14 2.16 -5.76
C THR A 12 19.87 3.28 -6.51
N GLU A 13 19.26 3.79 -7.58
CA GLU A 13 19.76 4.90 -8.38
C GLU A 13 18.58 5.70 -8.94
N LEU A 14 18.81 7.01 -9.12
CA LEU A 14 17.85 7.95 -9.71
C LEU A 14 18.62 8.96 -10.56
N PRO A 15 17.99 9.53 -11.60
CA PRO A 15 18.57 10.66 -12.34
C PRO A 15 18.96 11.81 -11.39
N GLU A 16 20.02 12.56 -11.74
CA GLU A 16 20.54 13.65 -10.90
C GLU A 16 19.48 14.73 -10.56
N ASP A 17 18.52 14.93 -11.45
CA ASP A 17 17.41 15.88 -11.29
C ASP A 17 16.23 15.30 -10.49
N THR A 18 16.36 14.08 -9.94
CA THR A 18 15.31 13.38 -9.21
C THR A 18 15.74 13.12 -7.76
N ILE A 19 14.90 13.54 -6.82
CA ILE A 19 15.12 13.44 -5.38
C ILE A 19 14.31 12.29 -4.79
N PHE A 20 14.95 11.44 -4.00
CA PHE A 20 14.29 10.33 -3.29
C PHE A 20 13.57 10.84 -2.03
N VAL A 21 12.24 10.74 -2.00
CA VAL A 21 11.41 11.23 -0.89
C VAL A 21 10.91 10.08 -0.04
N PHE A 22 11.22 10.12 1.26
CA PHE A 22 11.01 9.00 2.16
C PHE A 22 10.45 9.38 3.52
N GLY A 23 9.75 8.44 4.14
CA GLY A 23 9.30 8.53 5.52
C GLY A 23 10.46 8.36 6.50
N SER A 24 10.61 9.29 7.44
CA SER A 24 11.67 9.28 8.45
C SER A 24 11.11 9.42 9.88
N ASN A 25 11.99 9.33 10.88
CA ASN A 25 11.72 9.79 12.24
C ASN A 25 12.41 11.14 12.50
N LEU A 26 11.88 11.93 13.43
CA LEU A 26 12.47 13.24 13.78
C LEU A 26 13.91 13.14 14.32
N ALA A 27 14.32 11.98 14.85
CA ALA A 27 15.70 11.76 15.28
C ALA A 27 16.70 11.52 14.12
N GLY A 28 16.22 11.38 12.87
CA GLY A 28 17.05 11.13 11.70
C GLY A 28 17.79 9.79 11.75
N ILE A 29 17.18 8.76 12.35
CA ILE A 29 17.69 7.39 12.37
C ILE A 29 17.18 6.68 11.10
N HIS A 30 18.08 6.34 10.19
CA HIS A 30 17.75 5.84 8.86
C HIS A 30 18.22 4.38 8.66
N ASP A 31 17.90 3.49 9.60
CA ASP A 31 18.46 2.13 9.65
C ASP A 31 17.54 1.03 9.07
N SER A 32 16.33 1.39 8.63
CA SER A 32 15.33 0.43 8.13
C SER A 32 14.49 0.98 6.98
N GLY A 33 13.89 0.06 6.21
CA GLY A 33 12.96 0.37 5.10
C GLY A 33 13.52 1.38 4.09
N ALA A 34 12.64 2.25 3.59
CA ALA A 34 13.00 3.31 2.66
C ALA A 34 14.04 4.29 3.22
N ALA A 35 14.07 4.53 4.53
CA ALA A 35 15.07 5.40 5.15
C ALA A 35 16.49 4.82 5.01
N ARG A 36 16.64 3.50 5.19
CA ARG A 36 17.92 2.82 4.94
C ARG A 36 18.37 2.92 3.49
N VAL A 37 17.44 2.74 2.55
CA VAL A 37 17.73 2.92 1.12
C VAL A 37 18.19 4.36 0.85
N ALA A 38 17.49 5.35 1.41
CA ALA A 38 17.87 6.75 1.31
C ALA A 38 19.29 7.04 1.84
N ALA A 39 19.65 6.45 2.99
CA ALA A 39 20.99 6.61 3.57
C ALA A 39 22.10 5.93 2.75
N LEU A 40 21.84 4.73 2.23
CA LEU A 40 22.83 3.95 1.48
C LEU A 40 23.05 4.46 0.05
N HIS A 41 21.98 4.92 -0.61
CA HIS A 41 21.99 5.17 -2.05
C HIS A 41 21.74 6.63 -2.43
N PHE A 42 21.05 7.40 -1.59
CA PHE A 42 20.61 8.77 -1.93
C PHE A 42 21.19 9.84 -1.00
N ALA A 43 22.28 9.50 -0.29
CA ALA A 43 23.04 10.39 0.58
C ALA A 43 22.19 11.09 1.68
N ALA A 44 21.16 10.41 2.19
CA ALA A 44 20.42 10.90 3.34
C ALA A 44 21.34 11.00 4.56
N VAL A 45 21.35 12.15 5.23
CA VAL A 45 22.29 12.45 6.31
C VAL A 45 21.72 11.98 7.65
N LYS A 46 22.51 11.21 8.40
CA LYS A 46 22.15 10.77 9.76
C LYS A 46 21.90 11.98 10.68
N GLY A 47 20.82 11.93 11.43
CA GLY A 47 20.38 13.04 12.30
C GLY A 47 19.52 14.10 11.58
N VAL A 48 19.33 14.00 10.26
CA VAL A 48 18.42 14.87 9.50
C VAL A 48 17.11 14.13 9.26
N GLY A 49 16.17 14.29 10.19
CA GLY A 49 14.85 13.65 10.12
C GLY A 49 13.82 14.33 9.23
N ARG A 50 14.09 15.55 8.74
CA ARG A 50 13.16 16.34 7.92
C ARG A 50 13.87 17.17 6.87
N GLY A 51 13.21 17.36 5.72
CA GLY A 51 13.67 18.24 4.65
C GLY A 51 14.75 17.61 3.77
N TRP A 52 15.35 18.46 2.93
CA TRP A 52 16.33 18.05 1.93
C TRP A 52 17.70 17.71 2.54
N ALA A 53 18.29 16.60 2.10
CA ALA A 53 19.66 16.20 2.39
C ALA A 53 20.21 15.26 1.31
N GLY A 54 21.30 15.64 0.62
CA GLY A 54 21.87 14.83 -0.45
C GLY A 54 20.94 14.76 -1.68
N GLN A 55 20.76 13.56 -2.24
CA GLN A 55 19.77 13.28 -3.29
C GLN A 55 18.44 12.80 -2.66
N SER A 56 18.12 13.26 -1.44
CA SER A 56 16.94 12.80 -0.72
C SER A 56 16.18 13.94 -0.02
N PHE A 57 14.91 13.67 0.32
CA PHE A 57 14.07 14.54 1.12
C PHE A 57 13.31 13.71 2.17
N ALA A 58 13.48 14.03 3.45
CA ALA A 58 12.85 13.31 4.55
C ALA A 58 11.53 13.97 4.95
N ILE A 59 10.48 13.17 5.09
CA ILE A 59 9.18 13.58 5.67
C ILE A 59 8.99 12.77 6.97
N PRO A 60 8.96 13.43 8.15
CA PRO A 60 8.74 12.73 9.41
C PRO A 60 7.36 12.07 9.49
N THR A 61 7.34 10.79 9.83
CA THR A 61 6.12 10.02 10.17
C THR A 61 6.16 9.46 11.60
N LEU A 62 7.34 9.53 12.23
CA LEU A 62 7.62 9.11 13.59
C LEU A 62 8.30 10.26 14.37
N ASN A 63 8.03 10.36 15.67
CA ASN A 63 8.68 11.36 16.52
C ASN A 63 10.14 10.98 16.86
N GLU A 64 10.82 11.78 17.70
CA GLU A 64 12.22 11.54 18.10
C GLU A 64 12.40 10.24 18.89
N HIS A 65 11.30 9.71 19.45
CA HIS A 65 11.24 8.47 20.21
C HIS A 65 10.75 7.28 19.38
N ILE A 66 10.68 7.41 18.05
CA ILE A 66 10.25 6.36 17.12
C ILE A 66 8.78 5.94 17.39
N GLN A 67 7.95 6.87 17.86
CA GLN A 67 6.52 6.64 18.05
C GLN A 67 5.74 7.24 16.90
N GLN A 68 4.64 6.58 16.53
CA GLN A 68 3.69 7.07 15.52
C GLN A 68 3.22 8.47 15.89
N MET A 69 3.33 9.38 14.92
CA MET A 69 2.85 10.75 15.09
C MET A 69 1.31 10.81 14.95
N PRO A 70 0.68 11.95 15.23
CA PRO A 70 -0.68 12.20 14.75
C PRO A 70 -0.66 12.55 13.25
N LEU A 71 -1.67 12.12 12.49
CA LEU A 71 -1.79 12.46 11.05
C LEU A 71 -1.71 13.97 10.78
N SER A 72 -2.29 14.79 11.65
CA SER A 72 -2.24 16.26 11.52
C SER A 72 -0.81 16.83 11.59
N GLN A 73 0.12 16.16 12.29
CA GLN A 73 1.52 16.59 12.29
C GLN A 73 2.24 16.15 11.02
N ILE A 74 1.91 14.97 10.49
CA ILE A 74 2.44 14.51 9.19
C ILE A 74 1.96 15.43 8.08
N GLU A 75 0.66 15.78 8.08
CA GLU A 75 0.06 16.72 7.12
C GLU A 75 0.82 18.04 7.05
N HIS A 76 1.24 18.60 8.19
CA HIS A 76 2.06 19.80 8.22
C HIS A 76 3.40 19.64 7.45
N TYR A 77 4.09 18.51 7.62
CA TYR A 77 5.33 18.24 6.88
C TYR A 77 5.10 17.94 5.40
N VAL A 78 3.97 17.33 5.07
CA VAL A 78 3.54 17.10 3.68
C VAL A 78 3.25 18.44 3.00
N ASP A 79 2.61 19.38 3.68
CA ASP A 79 2.33 20.72 3.16
C ASP A 79 3.60 21.53 2.94
N ASP A 80 4.57 21.46 3.87
CA ASP A 80 5.90 22.03 3.67
C ASP A 80 6.58 21.46 2.41
N PHE A 81 6.48 20.14 2.22
CA PHE A 81 6.98 19.48 1.02
C PHE A 81 6.26 19.91 -0.26
N LYS A 82 4.92 20.07 -0.24
CA LYS A 82 4.16 20.60 -1.39
C LYS A 82 4.67 21.97 -1.80
N ILE A 83 4.89 22.86 -0.84
CA ILE A 83 5.44 24.20 -1.07
C ILE A 83 6.86 24.09 -1.66
N TYR A 84 7.69 23.20 -1.11
CA TYR A 84 9.04 22.98 -1.61
C TYR A 84 9.05 22.49 -3.06
N ALA A 85 8.32 21.42 -3.38
CA ALA A 85 8.26 20.83 -4.71
C ALA A 85 7.74 21.81 -5.76
N LYS A 86 6.72 22.62 -5.40
CA LYS A 86 6.17 23.66 -6.27
C LYS A 86 7.18 24.76 -6.60
N ASN A 87 8.06 25.13 -5.66
CA ASN A 87 9.08 26.15 -5.87
C ASN A 87 10.35 25.63 -6.57
N HIS A 88 10.44 24.33 -6.83
CA HIS A 88 11.56 23.70 -7.53
C HIS A 88 11.08 22.87 -8.74
N PRO A 89 10.39 23.48 -9.73
CA PRO A 89 9.71 22.75 -10.80
C PRO A 89 10.64 22.02 -11.79
N LYS A 90 11.96 22.31 -11.74
CA LYS A 90 12.98 21.61 -12.54
C LYS A 90 13.40 20.28 -11.96
N MET A 91 13.16 20.06 -10.66
CA MET A 91 13.45 18.81 -9.99
C MET A 91 12.23 17.91 -10.04
N LYS A 92 12.47 16.61 -10.09
CA LYS A 92 11.48 15.57 -9.85
C LYS A 92 11.63 15.01 -8.45
N TYR A 93 10.55 14.46 -7.91
CA TYR A 93 10.52 13.88 -6.57
C TYR A 93 9.93 12.48 -6.63
N PHE A 94 10.77 11.47 -6.43
CA PHE A 94 10.35 10.07 -6.34
C PHE A 94 9.81 9.80 -4.94
N LEU A 95 8.49 9.75 -4.79
CA LEU A 95 7.82 9.61 -3.50
C LEU A 95 7.63 8.12 -3.17
N THR A 96 8.23 7.66 -2.08
CA THR A 96 7.91 6.31 -1.57
C THR A 96 6.54 6.29 -0.89
N ALA A 97 5.96 5.09 -0.66
CA ALA A 97 4.78 4.90 0.19
C ALA A 97 5.11 5.20 1.67
N LEU A 98 5.41 6.47 1.97
CA LEU A 98 5.93 6.94 3.25
C LEU A 98 4.95 6.63 4.38
N GLY A 99 5.48 6.24 5.53
CA GLY A 99 4.69 5.91 6.71
C GLY A 99 3.94 4.57 6.65
N CYS A 100 3.84 3.93 5.47
CA CYS A 100 3.01 2.72 5.29
C CYS A 100 3.71 1.40 5.68
N GLY A 101 5.01 1.44 5.97
CA GLY A 101 5.78 0.27 6.43
C GLY A 101 5.91 0.21 7.96
N ILE A 102 6.87 0.94 8.50
CA ILE A 102 7.27 0.86 9.93
C ILE A 102 6.37 1.72 10.81
N ALA A 103 5.94 2.88 10.33
CA ALA A 103 5.08 3.77 11.11
C ALA A 103 3.63 3.26 11.20
N GLY A 104 3.25 2.30 10.36
CA GLY A 104 1.99 1.58 10.45
C GLY A 104 0.77 2.37 9.99
N TYR A 105 0.96 3.43 9.19
CA TYR A 105 -0.16 4.12 8.55
C TYR A 105 -0.68 3.35 7.35
N LYS A 106 -1.94 3.56 7.03
CA LYS A 106 -2.52 3.06 5.78
C LYS A 106 -2.25 4.02 4.65
N VAL A 107 -2.17 3.49 3.44
CA VAL A 107 -2.12 4.29 2.22
C VAL A 107 -3.31 5.26 2.15
N SER A 108 -4.50 4.80 2.59
CA SER A 108 -5.72 5.62 2.65
C SER A 108 -5.64 6.81 3.61
N GLU A 109 -4.75 6.78 4.60
CA GLU A 109 -4.54 7.88 5.54
C GLU A 109 -3.49 8.87 5.02
N ILE A 110 -2.43 8.38 4.38
CA ILE A 110 -1.29 9.21 3.94
C ILE A 110 -1.51 9.80 2.54
N ALA A 111 -1.94 8.99 1.58
CA ALA A 111 -2.01 9.41 0.19
C ALA A 111 -2.91 10.64 -0.04
N PRO A 112 -4.09 10.78 0.61
CA PRO A 112 -4.91 11.99 0.48
C PRO A 112 -4.20 13.27 0.91
N LEU A 113 -3.22 13.20 1.81
CA LEU A 113 -2.46 14.37 2.25
C LEU A 113 -1.68 15.00 1.09
N PHE A 114 -1.42 14.27 0.00
CA PHE A 114 -0.67 14.78 -1.16
C PHE A 114 -1.54 15.38 -2.27
N LYS A 115 -2.87 15.42 -2.10
CA LYS A 115 -3.77 16.04 -3.09
C LYS A 115 -3.36 17.49 -3.39
N GLY A 116 -3.38 17.84 -4.68
CA GLY A 116 -3.03 19.18 -5.17
C GLY A 116 -1.54 19.51 -5.16
N ILE A 117 -0.65 18.54 -4.92
CA ILE A 117 0.79 18.75 -5.05
C ILE A 117 1.18 19.03 -6.51
N HIS A 118 2.34 19.65 -6.72
CA HIS A 118 2.83 19.94 -8.07
C HIS A 118 3.14 18.65 -8.85
N SER A 119 2.94 18.65 -10.18
CA SER A 119 3.05 17.47 -11.05
C SER A 119 4.49 16.97 -11.29
N ASN A 120 5.48 17.51 -10.58
CA ASN A 120 6.86 17.02 -10.59
C ASN A 120 7.12 15.96 -9.52
N VAL A 121 6.08 15.53 -8.82
CA VAL A 121 6.11 14.38 -7.91
C VAL A 121 5.71 13.13 -8.67
N ILE A 122 6.52 12.08 -8.52
CA ILE A 122 6.28 10.73 -9.02
C ILE A 122 5.76 9.93 -7.83
N PHE A 123 4.55 9.40 -7.94
CA PHE A 123 3.87 8.71 -6.86
C PHE A 123 4.14 7.20 -6.87
N PRO A 124 4.02 6.52 -5.72
CA PRO A 124 3.87 5.08 -5.73
C PRO A 124 2.50 4.71 -6.32
N GLU A 125 2.41 3.58 -7.02
CA GLU A 125 1.17 3.14 -7.69
C GLU A 125 -0.01 3.05 -6.71
N SER A 126 0.23 2.57 -5.49
CA SER A 126 -0.77 2.50 -4.41
C SER A 126 -1.40 3.85 -4.06
N PHE A 127 -0.77 4.98 -4.37
CA PHE A 127 -1.32 6.32 -4.09
C PHE A 127 -2.26 6.80 -5.21
N ARG A 128 -2.17 6.26 -6.44
CA ARG A 128 -3.05 6.63 -7.56
C ARG A 128 -4.54 6.74 -7.20
N PRO A 129 -5.12 5.78 -6.44
CA PRO A 129 -6.52 5.79 -6.02
C PRO A 129 -6.95 7.04 -5.23
N TYR A 130 -6.00 7.68 -4.57
CA TYR A 130 -6.23 8.78 -3.65
C TYR A 130 -5.81 10.13 -4.25
N ILE A 131 -5.14 10.12 -5.40
CA ILE A 131 -4.56 11.31 -6.03
C ILE A 131 -5.33 11.76 -7.26
N GLU A 132 -5.71 10.85 -8.15
CA GLU A 132 -6.42 11.22 -9.38
C GLU A 132 -7.88 11.59 -9.08
N GLU A 133 -8.41 12.61 -9.77
CA GLU A 133 -9.78 13.12 -9.52
C GLU A 133 -10.87 12.11 -9.95
N ASP A 134 -10.57 11.26 -10.93
CA ASP A 134 -11.41 10.15 -11.38
C ASP A 134 -11.14 8.85 -10.62
N ALA A 135 -10.19 8.82 -9.69
CA ALA A 135 -9.80 7.60 -8.99
C ALA A 135 -10.93 6.95 -8.19
N VAL A 136 -11.87 7.74 -7.69
CA VAL A 136 -13.08 7.23 -7.01
C VAL A 136 -13.94 6.36 -7.96
N SER A 137 -13.87 6.59 -9.28
CA SER A 137 -14.55 5.76 -10.28
C SER A 137 -13.79 4.46 -10.62
N GLN A 138 -12.56 4.30 -10.14
CA GLN A 138 -11.71 3.13 -10.37
C GLN A 138 -11.78 2.10 -9.22
N PHE A 139 -12.41 2.43 -8.09
CA PHE A 139 -12.55 1.56 -6.92
C PHE A 139 -14.02 1.17 -6.72
N PRO A 140 -14.44 -0.02 -7.19
CA PRO A 140 -15.80 -0.49 -7.02
C PRO A 140 -16.11 -0.79 -5.55
N ASP A 141 -17.39 -0.74 -5.19
CA ASP A 141 -17.84 -1.34 -3.94
C ASP A 141 -17.58 -2.85 -3.95
N LEU A 142 -17.14 -3.41 -2.83
CA LEU A 142 -16.99 -4.85 -2.73
C LEU A 142 -18.35 -5.50 -2.42
N THR A 143 -18.67 -6.50 -3.22
CA THR A 143 -19.80 -7.40 -2.98
C THR A 143 -19.30 -8.82 -2.73
N ALA A 144 -20.15 -9.68 -2.17
CA ALA A 144 -19.85 -11.11 -2.04
C ALA A 144 -19.44 -11.72 -3.39
N LYS A 145 -20.16 -11.37 -4.47
CA LYS A 145 -19.86 -11.83 -5.83
C LYS A 145 -18.43 -11.45 -6.25
N THR A 146 -18.04 -10.21 -5.98
CA THR A 146 -16.72 -9.69 -6.33
C THR A 146 -15.62 -10.48 -5.61
N VAL A 147 -15.72 -10.62 -4.29
CA VAL A 147 -14.67 -11.29 -3.50
C VAL A 147 -14.62 -12.80 -3.76
N HIS A 148 -15.76 -13.47 -3.96
CA HIS A 148 -15.80 -14.90 -4.30
C HIS A 148 -15.16 -15.19 -5.66
N ALA A 149 -15.18 -14.22 -6.60
CA ALA A 149 -14.62 -14.44 -7.93
C ALA A 149 -13.08 -14.57 -7.90
N PHE A 150 -12.38 -13.67 -7.20
CA PHE A 150 -10.91 -13.67 -7.19
C PHE A 150 -10.25 -14.25 -5.94
N ILE A 151 -10.95 -14.29 -4.80
CA ILE A 151 -10.49 -15.01 -3.61
C ILE A 151 -11.02 -16.45 -3.71
N SER A 152 -10.54 -17.15 -4.74
CA SER A 152 -10.91 -18.51 -5.09
C SER A 152 -9.66 -19.34 -5.35
N ASP A 153 -9.81 -20.67 -5.27
CA ASP A 153 -8.72 -21.60 -5.53
C ASP A 153 -8.14 -21.41 -6.94
N ASP A 154 -9.02 -21.35 -7.94
CA ASP A 154 -8.69 -21.17 -9.36
C ASP A 154 -7.84 -19.91 -9.66
N VAL A 155 -8.06 -18.83 -8.90
CA VAL A 155 -7.37 -17.55 -9.11
C VAL A 155 -6.14 -17.40 -8.23
N ILE A 156 -6.24 -17.74 -6.93
CA ILE A 156 -5.10 -17.59 -6.01
C ILE A 156 -3.99 -18.59 -6.34
N PHE A 157 -4.35 -19.82 -6.71
CA PHE A 157 -3.43 -20.87 -7.10
C PHE A 157 -3.42 -21.06 -8.62
N TYR A 158 -3.46 -19.95 -9.38
CA TYR A 158 -3.61 -19.97 -10.84
C TYR A 158 -2.68 -20.95 -11.56
N PHE A 159 -1.46 -21.14 -11.02
CA PHE A 159 -0.45 -22.04 -11.58
C PHE A 159 -0.88 -23.52 -11.52
N ASP A 160 -1.63 -23.93 -10.49
CA ASP A 160 -2.18 -25.29 -10.36
C ASP A 160 -3.35 -25.54 -11.32
N HIS A 161 -3.93 -24.46 -11.85
CA HIS A 161 -5.07 -24.47 -12.76
C HIS A 161 -4.71 -24.22 -14.23
N GLY A 162 -3.41 -24.17 -14.54
CA GLY A 162 -2.90 -24.09 -15.91
C GLY A 162 -2.95 -22.69 -16.53
N TYR A 163 -3.07 -21.64 -15.70
CA TYR A 163 -2.90 -20.25 -16.14
C TYR A 163 -1.43 -19.82 -16.00
N GLU A 164 -1.01 -18.84 -16.79
CA GLU A 164 0.35 -18.30 -16.76
C GLU A 164 0.50 -17.09 -15.80
N SER A 165 -0.62 -16.44 -15.46
CA SER A 165 -0.64 -15.22 -14.62
C SER A 165 -1.98 -15.02 -13.89
N PHE A 166 -2.00 -14.13 -12.90
CA PHE A 166 -3.25 -13.69 -12.27
C PHE A 166 -4.18 -13.02 -13.27
N GLU A 167 -3.66 -12.23 -14.20
CA GLU A 167 -4.42 -11.56 -15.26
C GLU A 167 -5.20 -12.58 -16.09
N GLU A 168 -4.56 -13.66 -16.51
CA GLU A 168 -5.20 -14.72 -17.30
C GLU A 168 -6.30 -15.44 -16.50
N ALA A 169 -6.05 -15.74 -15.23
CA ALA A 169 -7.04 -16.36 -14.35
C ALA A 169 -8.24 -15.42 -14.13
N LEU A 170 -8.00 -14.14 -13.87
CA LEU A 170 -9.04 -13.12 -13.70
C LEU A 170 -9.84 -12.91 -14.98
N ASP A 171 -9.25 -13.08 -16.16
CA ASP A 171 -9.96 -13.02 -17.44
C ASP A 171 -11.01 -14.13 -17.63
N LYS A 172 -10.98 -15.18 -16.81
CA LYS A 172 -12.03 -16.21 -16.77
C LYS A 172 -13.19 -15.87 -15.83
N THR A 173 -13.07 -14.81 -15.04
CA THR A 173 -14.12 -14.36 -14.10
C THR A 173 -15.09 -13.38 -14.75
N ASP A 174 -16.27 -13.21 -14.14
CA ASP A 174 -17.26 -12.19 -14.53
C ASP A 174 -16.96 -10.79 -13.95
N LEU A 175 -15.73 -10.55 -13.47
CA LEU A 175 -15.34 -9.27 -12.88
C LEU A 175 -15.26 -8.17 -13.96
N SER A 176 -15.77 -7.00 -13.62
CA SER A 176 -15.59 -5.79 -14.41
C SER A 176 -14.12 -5.33 -14.41
N ALA A 177 -13.73 -4.46 -15.35
CA ALA A 177 -12.36 -3.97 -15.41
C ALA A 177 -11.87 -3.29 -14.10
N PRO A 178 -12.68 -2.45 -13.42
CA PRO A 178 -12.29 -1.92 -12.11
C PRO A 178 -12.12 -3.01 -11.05
N GLU A 179 -13.00 -4.02 -11.01
CA GLU A 179 -12.88 -5.12 -10.05
C GLU A 179 -11.64 -5.98 -10.29
N LYS A 180 -11.29 -6.24 -11.56
CA LYS A 180 -10.04 -6.93 -11.92
C LYS A 180 -8.81 -6.13 -11.49
N ALA A 181 -8.82 -4.81 -11.65
CA ALA A 181 -7.72 -3.96 -11.20
C ALA A 181 -7.52 -4.07 -9.68
N ILE A 182 -8.60 -4.07 -8.90
CA ILE A 182 -8.53 -4.31 -7.44
C ILE A 182 -8.00 -5.70 -7.13
N ALA A 183 -8.53 -6.73 -7.79
CA ALA A 183 -8.08 -8.10 -7.58
C ALA A 183 -6.57 -8.22 -7.84
N LEU A 184 -6.05 -7.62 -8.91
CA LEU A 184 -4.62 -7.61 -9.22
C LEU A 184 -3.78 -6.90 -8.15
N ILE A 185 -4.24 -5.75 -7.62
CA ILE A 185 -3.54 -5.08 -6.52
C ILE A 185 -3.42 -6.01 -5.31
N VAL A 186 -4.51 -6.70 -4.97
CA VAL A 186 -4.56 -7.59 -3.80
C VAL A 186 -3.75 -8.88 -4.02
N LEU A 187 -3.84 -9.48 -5.21
CA LEU A 187 -3.15 -10.74 -5.54
C LEU A 187 -1.64 -10.57 -5.68
N ASN A 188 -1.19 -9.40 -6.17
CA ASN A 188 0.24 -9.07 -6.25
C ASN A 188 0.81 -8.56 -4.91
N GLU A 189 -0.01 -8.38 -3.88
CA GLU A 189 0.49 -8.04 -2.56
C GLU A 189 1.13 -9.28 -1.92
N GLU A 190 2.45 -9.36 -2.02
CA GLU A 190 3.23 -10.35 -1.29
C GLU A 190 3.16 -10.03 0.22
N LEU A 191 2.40 -10.81 0.98
CA LEU A 191 2.37 -10.77 2.45
C LEU A 191 2.90 -12.06 3.10
N TYR A 192 3.01 -13.16 2.33
CA TYR A 192 3.52 -14.45 2.75
C TYR A 192 4.40 -15.05 1.63
N PRO A 193 5.56 -15.68 1.96
CA PRO A 193 6.12 -15.90 3.30
C PRO A 193 6.76 -14.65 3.93
N ARG A 194 7.04 -13.63 3.12
CA ARG A 194 7.51 -12.33 3.59
C ARG A 194 6.78 -11.24 2.83
N ASP A 195 6.60 -10.11 3.48
CA ASP A 195 6.10 -8.94 2.80
C ASP A 195 7.15 -8.31 1.88
N ARG A 196 6.74 -7.34 1.07
CA ARG A 196 7.64 -6.54 0.20
C ARG A 196 8.82 -5.86 0.92
N TYR A 197 8.79 -5.77 2.25
CA TYR A 197 9.87 -5.23 3.08
C TYR A 197 10.74 -6.33 3.72
N GLY A 198 10.49 -7.60 3.38
CA GLY A 198 11.19 -8.77 3.89
C GLY A 198 10.74 -9.19 5.30
N ARG A 199 9.61 -8.68 5.82
CA ARG A 199 9.09 -9.04 7.16
C ARG A 199 8.21 -10.28 7.06
N GLY A 200 8.40 -11.22 7.99
CA GLY A 200 7.46 -12.35 8.14
C GLY A 200 6.20 -11.90 8.87
N ARG A 201 5.02 -12.23 8.32
CA ARG A 201 3.70 -11.93 8.90
C ARG A 201 2.97 -13.17 9.42
N GLU A 202 3.70 -14.27 9.66
CA GLU A 202 3.12 -15.59 9.93
C GLU A 202 2.22 -15.59 11.18
N HIS A 203 2.58 -14.85 12.23
CA HIS A 203 1.76 -14.78 13.44
C HIS A 203 0.40 -14.13 13.19
N GLU A 204 0.38 -13.04 12.42
CA GLU A 204 -0.84 -12.32 12.06
C GLU A 204 -1.72 -13.16 11.13
N ILE A 205 -1.11 -13.75 10.09
CA ILE A 205 -1.83 -14.62 9.15
C ILE A 205 -2.46 -15.80 9.90
N ASN A 206 -1.75 -16.40 10.85
CA ASN A 206 -2.30 -17.50 11.66
C ASN A 206 -3.44 -17.07 12.59
N ASP A 207 -3.39 -15.87 13.17
CA ASP A 207 -4.49 -15.32 13.97
C ASP A 207 -5.74 -15.14 13.11
N ILE A 208 -5.61 -14.49 11.96
CA ILE A 208 -6.70 -14.28 11.00
C ILE A 208 -7.24 -15.62 10.47
N LEU A 209 -6.36 -16.57 10.12
CA LEU A 209 -6.75 -17.92 9.73
C LEU A 209 -7.62 -18.58 10.80
N GLY A 210 -7.23 -18.48 12.07
CA GLY A 210 -8.00 -19.00 13.19
C GLY A 210 -9.40 -18.37 13.33
N LYS A 211 -9.55 -17.08 12.98
CA LYS A 211 -10.81 -16.34 13.07
C LYS A 211 -11.75 -16.61 11.90
N LEU A 212 -11.21 -16.88 10.71
CA LEU A 212 -11.93 -17.09 9.46
C LEU A 212 -12.30 -18.56 9.18
N ASN A 213 -11.44 -19.50 9.60
CA ASN A 213 -11.64 -20.93 9.36
C ASN A 213 -12.92 -21.43 10.05
N GLY A 214 -13.72 -22.22 9.33
CA GLY A 214 -15.04 -22.68 9.76
C GLY A 214 -16.17 -21.65 9.59
N LYS A 215 -15.86 -20.40 9.21
CA LYS A 215 -16.87 -19.35 8.98
C LYS A 215 -17.04 -18.97 7.52
N ILE A 216 -15.94 -19.00 6.75
CA ILE A 216 -15.92 -18.64 5.33
C ILE A 216 -15.33 -19.75 4.43
N PHE A 217 -14.41 -20.57 4.96
CA PHE A 217 -13.81 -21.73 4.30
C PHE A 217 -13.39 -22.77 5.36
N ASN A 218 -12.94 -23.95 4.93
CA ASN A 218 -12.37 -24.98 5.81
C ASN A 218 -10.99 -25.41 5.32
N PHE A 219 -9.94 -24.87 5.91
CA PHE A 219 -8.55 -25.29 5.68
C PHE A 219 -7.96 -25.93 6.95
N GLU A 220 -6.92 -26.74 6.76
CA GLU A 220 -6.06 -27.15 7.87
C GLU A 220 -5.25 -25.94 8.38
N LYS A 221 -5.10 -25.80 9.70
CA LYS A 221 -4.29 -24.71 10.27
C LYS A 221 -2.82 -24.91 9.90
N ASN A 222 -2.16 -23.81 9.52
CA ASN A 222 -0.74 -23.73 9.22
C ASN A 222 -0.29 -24.48 7.94
N SER A 223 -1.20 -24.84 7.03
CA SER A 223 -0.80 -25.29 5.69
C SER A 223 -0.39 -24.09 4.83
N GLU A 224 0.58 -24.26 3.94
CA GLU A 224 1.08 -23.20 3.07
C GLU A 224 -0.05 -22.56 2.24
N GLY A 225 -0.93 -23.39 1.66
CA GLY A 225 -2.11 -22.91 0.94
C GLY A 225 -3.05 -22.06 1.79
N ALA A 226 -3.29 -22.45 3.05
CA ALA A 226 -4.11 -21.65 3.96
C ALA A 226 -3.47 -20.29 4.28
N MET A 227 -2.15 -20.25 4.40
CA MET A 227 -1.41 -19.01 4.64
C MET A 227 -1.50 -18.05 3.45
N ILE A 228 -1.32 -18.55 2.22
CA ILE A 228 -1.45 -17.77 0.98
C ILE A 228 -2.89 -17.27 0.81
N PHE A 229 -3.88 -18.15 1.02
CA PHE A 229 -5.28 -17.77 0.88
C PHE A 229 -5.67 -16.66 1.86
N VAL A 230 -5.24 -16.77 3.12
CA VAL A 230 -5.51 -15.75 4.14
C VAL A 230 -4.70 -14.49 3.91
N SER A 231 -3.49 -14.58 3.35
CA SER A 231 -2.69 -13.39 3.04
C SER A 231 -3.36 -12.50 1.98
N VAL A 232 -4.01 -13.09 0.97
CA VAL A 232 -4.83 -12.36 -0.01
C VAL A 232 -6.01 -11.65 0.68
N ILE A 233 -6.66 -12.31 1.65
CA ILE A 233 -7.76 -11.68 2.42
C ILE A 233 -7.23 -10.50 3.24
N ILE A 234 -6.07 -10.64 3.88
CA ILE A 234 -5.44 -9.55 4.65
C ILE A 234 -5.12 -8.38 3.74
N ALA A 235 -4.54 -8.62 2.56
CA ALA A 235 -4.27 -7.56 1.59
C ALA A 235 -5.55 -6.81 1.18
N LEU A 236 -6.67 -7.50 0.97
CA LEU A 236 -7.96 -6.85 0.69
C LEU A 236 -8.47 -6.04 1.90
N MET A 237 -8.36 -6.61 3.11
CA MET A 237 -8.76 -5.94 4.35
C MET A 237 -7.96 -4.65 4.59
N GLU A 238 -6.66 -4.67 4.31
CA GLU A 238 -5.79 -3.49 4.38
C GLU A 238 -6.15 -2.46 3.30
N LEU A 239 -6.39 -2.91 2.07
CA LEU A 239 -6.73 -2.03 0.95
C LEU A 239 -8.06 -1.31 1.18
N TYR A 240 -9.07 -2.01 1.70
CA TYR A 240 -10.41 -1.46 1.95
C TYR A 240 -10.61 -0.98 3.38
N ASP A 241 -9.58 -1.00 4.22
CA ASP A 241 -9.67 -0.59 5.62
C ASP A 241 -10.88 -1.23 6.34
N ILE A 242 -10.94 -2.56 6.33
CA ILE A 242 -11.97 -3.35 7.00
C ILE A 242 -11.32 -4.39 7.91
N ASP A 243 -12.06 -4.85 8.92
CA ASP A 243 -11.60 -5.92 9.81
C ASP A 243 -12.13 -7.30 9.37
N GLU A 244 -11.74 -8.34 10.10
CA GLU A 244 -12.19 -9.70 9.83
C GLU A 244 -13.71 -9.89 9.97
N TYR A 245 -14.39 -9.09 10.79
CA TYR A 245 -15.84 -9.18 10.99
C TYR A 245 -16.58 -8.63 9.79
N ASP A 246 -16.14 -7.49 9.28
CA ASP A 246 -16.64 -6.88 8.06
C ASP A 246 -16.40 -7.80 6.86
N PHE A 247 -15.21 -8.41 6.75
CA PHE A 247 -14.93 -9.38 5.69
C PHE A 247 -15.84 -10.62 5.77
N ILE A 248 -16.09 -11.17 6.97
CA ILE A 248 -17.01 -12.32 7.12
C ILE A 248 -18.43 -11.95 6.65
N LYS A 249 -18.93 -10.75 6.98
CA LYS A 249 -20.24 -10.29 6.52
C LYS A 249 -20.27 -10.07 5.01
N LEU A 250 -19.22 -9.47 4.47
CA LEU A 250 -19.04 -9.29 3.03
C LEU A 250 -19.07 -10.63 2.30
N TRP A 251 -18.30 -11.61 2.78
CA TRP A 251 -18.25 -12.96 2.21
C TRP A 251 -19.61 -13.66 2.23
N ARG A 252 -20.44 -13.40 3.24
CA ARG A 252 -21.79 -13.98 3.36
C ARG A 252 -22.86 -13.21 2.59
N GLY A 253 -22.51 -12.08 1.96
CA GLY A 253 -23.47 -11.20 1.30
C GLY A 253 -24.35 -10.40 2.26
N GLU A 254 -23.96 -10.29 3.53
CA GLU A 254 -24.66 -9.54 4.56
C GLU A 254 -24.26 -8.05 4.56
N LEU A 255 -23.17 -7.70 3.89
CA LEU A 255 -22.60 -6.35 3.84
C LEU A 255 -21.99 -6.07 2.47
N THR A 256 -22.29 -4.90 1.92
CA THR A 256 -21.53 -4.30 0.81
C THR A 256 -20.52 -3.33 1.42
N ILE A 257 -19.26 -3.47 1.05
CA ILE A 257 -18.20 -2.61 1.56
C ILE A 257 -17.95 -1.49 0.56
N HIS A 258 -18.30 -0.27 0.95
CA HIS A 258 -17.95 0.92 0.20
C HIS A 258 -16.46 1.23 0.34
N HIS A 259 -15.85 1.78 -0.71
CA HIS A 259 -14.44 2.19 -0.67
C HIS A 259 -14.17 3.20 0.48
N PRO A 260 -13.01 3.15 1.18
CA PRO A 260 -12.66 4.10 2.23
C PRO A 260 -12.83 5.57 1.84
N LEU A 261 -12.51 5.95 0.60
CA LEU A 261 -12.72 7.32 0.10
C LEU A 261 -14.19 7.78 0.09
N ASN A 262 -15.13 6.83 0.01
CA ASN A 262 -16.56 7.10 0.01
C ASN A 262 -17.18 6.98 1.41
N ARG A 263 -16.42 6.51 2.41
CA ARG A 263 -16.87 6.47 3.80
C ARG A 263 -16.71 7.87 4.38
N LYS A 264 -17.82 8.52 4.71
CA LYS A 264 -17.77 9.73 5.54
C LYS A 264 -17.27 9.33 6.92
N ILE A 265 -16.18 9.94 7.35
CA ILE A 265 -15.67 9.89 8.74
C ILE A 265 -16.71 10.53 9.67
#